data_AF-A0A533NA23-F1
#
_entry.id   AF-A0A533NA23-F1
#
_cell.length_a   1.000
_cell.length_b   1.000
_cell.length_c   1.000
_cell.angle_alpha   90.00
_cell.angle_beta   90.00
_cell.angle_gamma   90.00
#
_symmetry.space_group_name_H-M   'P 1'
#
loop_
_entity.id
_entity.type
_entity.pdbx_description
1 polymer ?
#
loop_
_entity_poly.entity_id
_entity_poly.type
_entity_poly.pdbx_seq_one_letter_code
_entity_poly.pdbx_strand_id
1 'polypeptide(L)'
;GCITDTEQKVQTYNIIWVNTQPSDYEYIETQLSCQITPYQGTEYDNVTISTNEKDDVMHLHISATSPTCRYPDLYEFAYRDQKLTRTGYLLEAIPEKTRQNAIGIAMENPDIASSLSGDVGNPTVRRILPETSEKFYKAKTCLSVTWEKILTSALIDVDTLSVVKMWNGEG
;
A
#
# COMPACT_ATOMS: atom_id res chain seq x y z
N GLY A 1 7.90 -13.30 14.91
CA GLY A 1 7.00 -13.95 15.87
C GLY A 1 6.20 -12.87 16.55
N CYS A 2 4.87 -12.95 16.52
CA CYS A 2 4.06 -12.06 17.34
C CYS A 2 4.24 -12.50 18.79
N ILE A 3 4.78 -11.60 19.61
CA ILE A 3 4.80 -11.78 21.06
C ILE A 3 3.33 -11.71 21.50
N THR A 4 2.90 -12.78 22.17
CA THR A 4 1.66 -12.86 22.91
C THR A 4 1.77 -11.95 24.14
N ASP A 5 1.63 -10.64 23.94
CA ASP A 5 1.28 -9.72 25.00
C ASP A 5 -0.09 -9.14 24.70
N THR A 6 -0.89 -9.14 25.76
CA THR A 6 -2.34 -8.97 25.77
C THR A 6 -2.71 -7.50 25.58
N GLU A 7 -2.29 -6.91 24.47
CA GLU A 7 -2.91 -5.71 23.92
C GLU A 7 -3.66 -6.16 22.66
N GLN A 8 -4.95 -6.46 22.83
CA GLN A 8 -5.87 -6.41 21.70
C GLN A 8 -5.63 -5.06 21.04
N LYS A 9 -4.96 -5.06 19.88
CA LYS A 9 -4.87 -3.90 19.01
C LYS A 9 -6.33 -3.53 18.76
N VAL A 10 -6.84 -2.53 19.48
CA VAL A 10 -8.25 -2.17 19.41
C VAL A 10 -8.50 -1.81 17.96
N GLN A 11 -9.25 -2.66 17.28
CA GLN A 11 -9.52 -2.51 15.86
C GLN A 11 -10.33 -1.22 15.71
N THR A 12 -9.69 -0.16 15.23
CA THR A 12 -10.28 1.18 15.15
C THR A 12 -11.16 1.37 13.91
N TYR A 13 -11.25 0.35 13.06
CA TYR A 13 -11.96 0.38 11.79
C TYR A 13 -13.01 -0.73 11.73
N ASN A 14 -14.04 -0.49 10.93
CA ASN A 14 -15.09 -1.46 10.66
C ASN A 14 -14.58 -2.50 9.66
N ILE A 15 -14.79 -3.78 9.95
CA ILE A 15 -14.60 -4.85 8.96
C ILE A 15 -15.94 -5.19 8.31
N ILE A 16 -15.94 -5.22 6.98
CA ILE A 16 -17.12 -5.51 6.17
C ILE A 16 -16.81 -6.70 5.28
N TRP A 17 -17.45 -7.83 5.52
CA TRP A 17 -17.39 -8.98 4.63
C TRP A 17 -18.43 -8.83 3.51
N VAL A 18 -17.97 -8.86 2.26
CA VAL A 18 -18.84 -8.79 1.08
C VAL A 18 -19.57 -10.11 0.86
N ASN A 19 -18.89 -11.22 1.13
CA ASN A 19 -19.41 -12.58 1.03
C ASN A 19 -19.75 -13.12 2.43
N THR A 20 -20.31 -14.32 2.48
CA THR A 20 -20.52 -15.04 3.75
C THR A 20 -19.20 -15.16 4.50
N GLN A 21 -19.20 -14.79 5.77
CA GLN A 21 -18.04 -14.93 6.64
C GLN A 21 -17.61 -16.40 6.74
N PRO A 22 -16.31 -16.71 6.58
CA PRO A 22 -15.80 -18.05 6.83
C PRO A 22 -15.90 -18.37 8.33
N SER A 23 -15.90 -19.66 8.69
CA SER A 23 -16.07 -20.10 10.09
C SER A 23 -14.97 -19.60 11.03
N ASP A 24 -13.80 -19.28 10.50
CA ASP A 24 -12.62 -18.80 11.22
C ASP A 24 -12.34 -17.31 10.97
N TYR A 25 -13.38 -16.52 10.64
CA TYR A 25 -13.24 -15.09 10.32
C TYR A 25 -12.51 -14.30 11.42
N GLU A 26 -12.76 -14.56 12.71
CA GLU A 26 -12.11 -13.83 13.83
C GLU A 26 -10.58 -13.99 13.81
N TYR A 27 -10.10 -15.18 13.45
CA TYR A 27 -8.68 -15.44 13.30
C TYR A 27 -8.11 -14.69 12.09
N ILE A 28 -8.82 -14.73 10.96
CA ILE A 28 -8.42 -14.00 9.75
C ILE A 28 -8.34 -12.49 10.03
N GLU A 29 -9.35 -11.91 10.67
CA GLU A 29 -9.38 -10.49 11.03
C GLU A 29 -8.22 -10.11 11.95
N THR A 30 -7.93 -10.97 12.95
CA THR A 30 -6.77 -10.79 13.84
C THR A 30 -5.46 -10.79 13.04
N GLN A 31 -5.24 -11.78 12.18
CA GLN A 31 -4.04 -11.86 11.34
C GLN A 31 -3.92 -10.69 10.36
N LEU A 32 -5.05 -10.26 9.80
CA LEU A 32 -5.12 -9.13 8.88
C LEU A 32 -4.69 -7.84 9.58
N SER A 33 -5.16 -7.59 10.80
CA SER A 33 -4.83 -6.40 11.60
C SER A 33 -3.33 -6.23 11.91
N CYS A 34 -2.58 -7.33 11.88
CA CYS A 34 -1.13 -7.34 12.03
C CYS A 34 -0.39 -7.03 10.72
N GLN A 35 -1.03 -7.26 9.57
CA GLN A 35 -0.39 -7.18 8.25
C GLN A 35 -0.78 -5.94 7.45
N ILE A 36 -1.92 -5.32 7.75
CA ILE A 36 -2.32 -4.03 7.16
C ILE A 36 -2.05 -2.89 8.14
N THR A 37 -1.62 -1.75 7.61
CA THR A 37 -1.40 -0.56 8.43
C THR A 37 -1.70 0.68 7.60
N PRO A 38 -2.44 1.67 8.11
CA PRO A 38 -2.64 2.93 7.40
C PRO A 38 -1.32 3.68 7.18
N TYR A 39 -1.33 4.66 6.27
CA TYR A 39 -0.21 5.60 6.13
C TYR A 39 -0.04 6.41 7.43
N GLN A 40 1.17 6.89 7.73
CA GLN A 40 1.41 7.64 8.97
C GLN A 40 0.51 8.88 9.03
N GLY A 41 -0.19 9.05 10.16
CA GLY A 41 -1.14 10.15 10.36
C GLY A 41 -2.48 9.95 9.67
N THR A 42 -2.76 8.74 9.16
CA THR A 42 -4.09 8.35 8.69
C THR A 42 -4.64 7.18 9.49
N GLU A 43 -5.96 7.01 9.40
CA GLU A 43 -6.70 5.90 9.97
C GLU A 43 -7.59 5.31 8.90
N TYR A 44 -7.78 4.00 8.94
CA TYR A 44 -8.83 3.36 8.16
C TYR A 44 -10.18 3.58 8.85
N ASP A 45 -11.22 3.79 8.05
CA ASP A 45 -12.61 3.80 8.52
C ASP A 45 -13.27 2.45 8.23
N ASN A 46 -13.12 1.95 7.00
CA ASN A 46 -13.66 0.64 6.60
C ASN A 46 -12.60 -0.21 5.92
N VAL A 47 -12.54 -1.48 6.31
CA VAL A 47 -11.78 -2.55 5.68
C VAL A 47 -12.76 -3.56 5.12
N THR A 48 -12.95 -3.51 3.81
CA THR A 48 -13.85 -4.41 3.08
C THR A 48 -13.08 -5.64 2.63
N ILE A 49 -13.64 -6.82 2.90
CA ILE A 49 -13.06 -8.13 2.60
C ILE A 49 -14.00 -8.85 1.63
N SER A 50 -13.50 -9.21 0.45
CA SER A 50 -14.18 -10.18 -0.41
C SER A 50 -13.31 -11.42 -0.58
N THR A 51 -13.98 -12.56 -0.80
CA THR A 51 -13.33 -13.86 -0.86
C THR A 51 -13.64 -14.57 -2.16
N ASN A 52 -12.65 -15.28 -2.67
CA ASN A 52 -12.80 -16.21 -3.78
C ASN A 52 -12.05 -17.51 -3.45
N GLU A 53 -12.71 -18.65 -3.61
CA GLU A 53 -12.08 -19.96 -3.42
C GLU A 53 -11.58 -20.50 -4.75
N LYS A 54 -10.30 -20.89 -4.80
CA LYS A 54 -9.67 -21.50 -5.97
C LYS A 54 -8.60 -22.48 -5.53
N ASP A 55 -8.60 -23.70 -6.10
CA ASP A 55 -7.56 -24.71 -5.88
C ASP A 55 -7.29 -24.99 -4.37
N ASP A 56 -8.36 -25.12 -3.58
CA ASP A 56 -8.31 -25.28 -2.11
C ASP A 56 -7.53 -24.16 -1.38
N VAL A 57 -7.52 -22.96 -1.97
CA VAL A 57 -7.03 -21.72 -1.35
C VAL A 57 -8.17 -20.72 -1.31
N MET A 58 -8.37 -20.10 -0.15
CA MET A 58 -9.21 -18.92 -0.05
C MET A 58 -8.36 -17.70 -0.34
N HIS A 59 -8.70 -16.99 -1.42
CA HIS A 59 -8.10 -15.71 -1.78
C HIS A 59 -8.93 -14.58 -1.19
N LEU A 60 -8.28 -13.66 -0.49
CA LEU A 60 -8.93 -12.50 0.10
C LEU A 60 -8.46 -11.24 -0.62
N HIS A 61 -9.42 -10.50 -1.14
CA HIS A 61 -9.24 -9.17 -1.70
C HIS A 61 -9.67 -8.15 -0.65
N ILE A 62 -8.75 -7.30 -0.21
CA ILE A 62 -8.97 -6.33 0.86
C ILE A 62 -8.94 -4.93 0.27
N SER A 63 -9.94 -4.11 0.61
CA SER A 63 -9.97 -2.68 0.31
C SER A 63 -10.13 -1.89 1.59
N ALA A 64 -9.08 -1.18 1.98
CA ALA A 64 -9.04 -0.35 3.18
C ALA A 64 -9.17 1.13 2.80
N THR A 65 -10.24 1.77 3.25
CA THR A 65 -10.57 3.17 2.93
C THR A 65 -10.29 4.07 4.14
N SER A 66 -9.91 5.32 3.86
CA SER A 66 -9.75 6.38 4.86
C SER A 66 -10.57 7.59 4.43
N PRO A 67 -11.28 8.27 5.35
CA PRO A 67 -12.08 9.45 5.03
C PRO A 67 -11.21 10.64 4.59
N THR A 68 -9.92 10.61 4.88
CA THR A 68 -8.95 11.66 4.54
C THR A 68 -8.16 11.38 3.26
N CYS A 69 -8.40 10.23 2.62
CA CYS A 69 -7.68 9.81 1.43
C CYS A 69 -8.65 9.58 0.27
N ARG A 70 -8.25 9.99 -0.94
CA ARG A 70 -9.07 9.81 -2.14
C ARG A 70 -9.13 8.36 -2.60
N TYR A 71 -8.03 7.64 -2.46
CA TYR A 71 -7.87 6.28 -2.96
C TYR A 71 -7.75 5.29 -1.80
N PRO A 72 -8.20 4.03 -1.97
CA PRO A 72 -8.02 2.99 -0.96
C PRO A 72 -6.60 2.41 -0.98
N ASP A 73 -6.26 1.71 0.09
CA ASP A 73 -5.22 0.68 0.05
C ASP A 73 -5.87 -0.65 -0.33
N LEU A 74 -5.27 -1.34 -1.29
CA LEU A 74 -5.68 -2.68 -1.71
C LEU A 74 -4.62 -3.69 -1.28
N TYR A 75 -5.07 -4.83 -0.76
CA TYR A 75 -4.21 -5.95 -0.42
C TYR A 75 -4.78 -7.25 -0.96
N GLU A 76 -3.87 -8.15 -1.30
CA GLU A 76 -4.16 -9.50 -1.74
C GLU A 76 -3.59 -10.48 -0.75
N PHE A 77 -4.40 -11.43 -0.28
CA PHE A 77 -3.96 -12.50 0.61
C PHE A 77 -4.39 -13.87 0.10
N ALA A 78 -3.55 -14.86 0.39
CA ALA A 78 -3.90 -16.27 0.29
C ALA A 78 -4.02 -16.84 1.71
N TYR A 79 -5.12 -17.56 1.96
CA TYR A 79 -5.38 -18.25 3.20
C TYR A 79 -5.48 -19.75 2.96
N ARG A 80 -4.56 -20.50 3.58
CA ARG A 80 -4.47 -21.96 3.52
C ARG A 80 -3.84 -22.46 4.83
N ASP A 81 -4.31 -23.58 5.36
CA ASP A 81 -3.76 -24.23 6.56
C ASP A 81 -3.59 -23.27 7.75
N GLN A 82 -4.61 -22.44 8.02
CA GLN A 82 -4.62 -21.42 9.07
C GLN A 82 -3.49 -20.38 8.97
N LYS A 83 -2.98 -20.16 7.76
CA LYS A 83 -1.94 -19.18 7.49
C LYS A 83 -2.41 -18.16 6.46
N LEU A 84 -2.49 -16.90 6.90
CA LEU A 84 -2.79 -15.75 6.05
C LEU A 84 -1.48 -15.16 5.51
N THR A 85 -1.26 -15.25 4.19
CA THR A 85 -0.05 -14.77 3.52
C THR A 85 -0.38 -13.64 2.57
N ARG A 86 0.19 -12.46 2.76
CA ARG A 86 0.09 -11.36 1.77
C ARG A 86 0.81 -11.75 0.47
N THR A 87 0.08 -11.74 -0.64
CA THR A 87 0.59 -12.06 -1.97
C THR A 87 0.81 -10.83 -2.83
N GLY A 88 0.16 -9.71 -2.50
CA GLY A 88 0.28 -8.46 -3.24
C GLY A 88 -0.32 -7.27 -2.49
N TYR A 89 -0.02 -6.07 -2.98
CA TYR A 89 -0.63 -4.83 -2.50
C TYR A 89 -0.59 -3.73 -3.56
N LEU A 90 -1.49 -2.76 -3.42
CA LEU A 90 -1.48 -1.46 -4.08
C LEU A 90 -1.93 -0.42 -3.05
N LEU A 91 -0.99 0.38 -2.52
CA LEU A 91 -1.25 1.22 -1.35
C LEU A 91 -1.35 2.69 -1.75
N GLU A 92 -2.56 3.22 -1.92
CA GLU A 92 -2.81 4.58 -2.39
C GLU A 92 -3.56 5.46 -1.38
N ALA A 93 -3.90 4.93 -0.20
CA ALA A 93 -4.52 5.68 0.91
C ALA A 93 -3.51 6.62 1.58
N ILE A 94 -3.12 7.66 0.85
CA ILE A 94 -2.15 8.68 1.23
C ILE A 94 -2.86 10.05 1.21
N PRO A 95 -2.71 10.90 2.23
CA PRO A 95 -3.29 12.24 2.25
C PRO A 95 -2.85 13.07 1.05
N GLU A 96 -3.76 13.87 0.49
CA GLU A 96 -3.50 14.64 -0.74
C GLU A 96 -2.26 15.54 -0.60
N LYS A 97 -2.08 16.21 0.54
CA LYS A 97 -0.89 17.03 0.81
C LYS A 97 0.40 16.22 0.69
N THR A 98 0.44 15.01 1.26
CA THR A 98 1.59 14.12 1.18
C THR A 98 1.84 13.66 -0.25
N ARG A 99 0.78 13.35 -1.00
CA ARG A 99 0.90 12.99 -2.43
C ARG A 99 1.52 14.12 -3.24
N GLN A 100 1.00 15.35 -3.09
CA GLN A 100 1.52 16.52 -3.80
C GLN A 100 2.96 16.84 -3.42
N ASN A 101 3.32 16.70 -2.14
CA ASN A 101 4.70 16.86 -1.70
C ASN A 101 5.64 15.83 -2.35
N ALA A 102 5.24 14.56 -2.41
CA ALA A 102 6.04 13.52 -3.06
C ALA A 102 6.23 13.78 -4.56
N ILE A 103 5.18 14.24 -5.25
CA ILE A 103 5.25 14.66 -6.65
C ILE A 103 6.22 15.84 -6.82
N GLY A 104 6.13 16.85 -5.94
CA GLY A 104 7.04 17.99 -5.93
C GLY A 104 8.51 17.58 -5.80
N ILE A 105 8.82 16.74 -4.80
CA ILE A 105 10.18 16.22 -4.59
C ILE A 105 10.67 15.44 -5.82
N ALA A 106 9.80 14.63 -6.42
CA ALA A 106 10.14 13.90 -7.64
C ALA A 106 10.44 14.85 -8.82
N MET A 107 9.68 15.94 -8.97
CA MET A 107 9.86 16.93 -10.02
C MET A 107 11.06 17.86 -9.79
N GLU A 108 11.57 17.97 -8.57
CA GLU A 108 12.82 18.69 -8.27
C GLU A 108 14.06 17.92 -8.76
N ASN A 109 13.93 16.63 -9.06
CA ASN A 109 15.01 15.85 -9.67
C ASN A 109 15.18 16.25 -11.16
N PRO A 110 16.37 16.70 -11.59
CA PRO A 110 16.59 17.18 -12.96
C PRO A 110 16.29 16.15 -14.05
N ASP A 111 16.59 14.86 -13.81
CA ASP A 111 16.39 13.81 -14.81
C ASP A 111 14.90 13.56 -15.04
N ILE A 112 14.10 13.55 -13.96
CA ILE A 112 12.64 13.49 -14.04
C ILE A 112 12.09 14.75 -14.70
N ALA A 113 12.50 15.94 -14.23
CA ALA A 113 12.04 17.20 -14.78
C ALA A 113 12.28 17.30 -16.30
N SER A 114 13.45 16.82 -16.77
CA SER A 114 13.77 16.79 -18.19
C SER A 114 12.91 15.80 -18.99
N SER A 115 12.51 14.68 -18.37
CA SER A 115 11.66 13.66 -18.99
C SER A 115 10.18 14.06 -19.05
N LEU A 116 9.77 15.06 -18.26
CA LEU A 116 8.37 15.52 -18.16
C LEU A 116 7.97 16.54 -19.24
N SER A 117 8.71 16.67 -20.34
CA SER A 117 8.37 17.60 -21.42
C SER A 117 7.11 17.14 -22.18
N GLY A 118 5.95 17.76 -21.91
CA GLY A 118 4.69 17.53 -22.64
C GLY A 118 3.53 17.06 -21.76
N ASP A 119 2.50 16.46 -22.37
CA ASP A 119 1.38 15.87 -21.63
C ASP A 119 1.77 14.49 -21.07
N VAL A 120 2.25 14.52 -19.83
CA VAL A 120 2.70 13.33 -19.08
C VAL A 120 1.62 12.70 -18.20
N GLY A 121 0.40 13.24 -18.26
CA GLY A 121 -0.72 12.80 -17.42
C GLY A 121 -0.50 13.08 -15.93
N ASN A 122 -1.48 12.67 -15.12
CA ASN A 122 -1.38 12.79 -13.67
C ASN A 122 -0.57 11.62 -13.10
N PRO A 123 0.44 11.88 -12.27
CA PRO A 123 1.18 10.79 -11.63
C PRO A 123 0.32 10.03 -10.61
N THR A 124 0.57 8.73 -10.52
CA THR A 124 0.12 7.92 -9.39
C THR A 124 1.14 8.00 -8.26
N VAL A 125 0.67 7.88 -7.03
CA VAL A 125 1.51 7.91 -5.83
C VAL A 125 1.12 6.73 -4.97
N ARG A 126 2.06 5.82 -4.76
CA ARG A 126 1.86 4.55 -4.05
C ARG A 126 2.83 4.45 -2.88
N ARG A 127 2.38 3.94 -1.74
CA ARG A 127 3.25 3.60 -0.63
C ARG A 127 3.96 2.28 -0.92
N ILE A 128 5.25 2.25 -0.65
CA ILE A 128 6.09 1.06 -0.71
C ILE A 128 6.46 0.66 0.71
N LEU A 129 6.12 -0.59 1.07
CA LEU A 129 6.39 -1.14 2.39
C LEU A 129 7.89 -1.44 2.61
N PRO A 130 8.39 -1.42 3.86
CA PRO A 130 9.80 -1.63 4.18
C PRO A 130 10.44 -2.87 3.53
N GLU A 131 9.75 -4.00 3.53
CA GLU A 131 10.26 -5.25 2.96
C GLU A 131 10.38 -5.23 1.42
N THR A 132 9.66 -4.32 0.76
CA THR A 132 9.78 -4.10 -0.69
C THR A 132 10.86 -3.08 -1.00
N SER A 133 10.91 -1.97 -0.25
CA SER A 133 11.91 -0.91 -0.46
C SER A 133 13.33 -1.34 -0.11
N GLU A 134 13.52 -2.30 0.80
CA GLU A 134 14.82 -2.89 1.12
C GLU A 134 15.54 -3.45 -0.12
N LYS A 135 14.80 -3.96 -1.10
CA LYS A 135 15.37 -4.50 -2.35
C LYS A 135 16.00 -3.43 -3.25
N PHE A 136 15.67 -2.16 -3.03
CA PHE A 136 16.07 -1.05 -3.91
C PHE A 136 16.81 0.08 -3.19
N TYR A 137 16.64 0.21 -1.87
CA TYR A 137 17.21 1.30 -1.08
C TYR A 137 17.48 0.89 0.38
N LYS A 138 16.46 0.92 1.25
CA LYS A 138 16.56 0.64 2.70
C LYS A 138 15.22 0.10 3.20
N ALA A 139 15.24 -0.72 4.24
CA ALA A 139 14.05 -1.25 4.90
C ALA A 139 13.26 -0.16 5.64
N LYS A 140 12.50 0.65 4.90
CA LYS A 140 11.64 1.72 5.43
C LYS A 140 10.51 2.06 4.47
N THR A 141 9.46 2.70 4.98
CA THR A 141 8.36 3.17 4.12
C THR A 141 8.86 4.26 3.17
N CYS A 142 8.61 4.06 1.88
CA CYS A 142 8.89 5.03 0.83
C CYS A 142 7.62 5.32 0.03
N LEU A 143 7.64 6.38 -0.80
CA LEU A 143 6.59 6.65 -1.78
C LEU A 143 7.12 6.44 -3.19
N SER A 144 6.38 5.74 -4.04
CA SER A 144 6.64 5.64 -5.47
C SER A 144 5.75 6.64 -6.18
N VAL A 145 6.34 7.53 -6.99
CA VAL A 145 5.62 8.43 -7.89
C VAL A 145 5.83 7.93 -9.31
N THR A 146 4.75 7.67 -10.05
CA THR A 146 4.82 7.06 -11.39
C THR A 146 4.01 7.86 -12.40
N TRP A 147 4.66 8.24 -13.49
CA TRP A 147 4.03 8.80 -14.69
C TRP A 147 3.93 7.73 -15.76
N GLU A 148 2.76 7.09 -15.85
CA GLU A 148 2.55 5.93 -16.73
C GLU A 148 2.74 6.25 -18.21
N LYS A 149 2.34 7.46 -18.67
CA LYS A 149 2.48 7.85 -20.08
C LYS A 149 3.93 7.88 -20.58
N ILE A 150 4.88 8.15 -19.68
CA ILE A 150 6.31 8.24 -20.00
C ILE A 150 7.13 7.14 -19.32
N LEU A 151 6.45 6.13 -18.76
CA LEU A 151 7.07 4.97 -18.09
C LEU A 151 8.16 5.35 -17.08
N THR A 152 7.98 6.49 -16.39
CA THR A 152 8.96 7.01 -15.44
C THR A 152 8.43 6.84 -14.03
N SER A 153 9.26 6.28 -13.14
CA SER A 153 8.94 6.09 -11.73
C SER A 153 10.08 6.57 -10.84
N ALA A 154 9.73 7.17 -9.72
CA ALA A 154 10.66 7.68 -8.72
C ALA A 154 10.30 7.11 -7.34
N LEU A 155 11.28 6.53 -6.65
CA LEU A 155 11.18 6.18 -5.25
C LEU A 155 11.65 7.34 -4.40
N ILE A 156 10.79 7.81 -3.51
CA ILE A 156 10.98 8.96 -2.63
C ILE A 156 11.18 8.47 -1.20
N ASP A 157 12.30 8.87 -0.61
CA ASP A 157 12.47 8.84 0.84
C ASP A 157 11.84 10.11 1.41
N VAL A 158 10.71 9.94 2.10
CA VAL A 158 9.93 11.03 2.67
C VAL A 158 10.59 11.66 3.90
N ASP A 159 11.50 10.95 4.57
CA ASP A 159 12.19 11.48 5.75
C ASP A 159 13.35 12.39 5.34
N THR A 160 14.03 12.05 4.24
CA THR A 160 15.16 12.82 3.70
C THR A 160 14.76 13.77 2.58
N LEU A 161 13.48 13.76 2.17
CA LEU A 161 12.92 14.58 1.11
C LEU A 161 13.70 14.44 -0.21
N SER A 162 14.01 13.21 -0.61
CA SER A 162 14.88 12.95 -1.76
C SER A 162 14.42 11.79 -2.63
N VAL A 163 14.66 11.90 -3.94
CA VAL A 163 14.59 10.77 -4.86
C VAL A 163 15.78 9.83 -4.61
N VAL A 164 15.51 8.59 -4.22
CA VAL A 164 16.55 7.59 -3.89
C VAL A 164 16.74 6.55 -4.98
N LYS A 165 15.74 6.38 -5.85
CA LYS A 165 15.82 5.50 -7.02
C LYS A 165 14.90 6.00 -8.11
N MET A 166 15.30 5.82 -9.36
CA MET A 166 14.47 6.12 -10.53
C MET A 166 14.50 4.94 -11.49
N TRP A 167 13.42 4.82 -12.24
CA TRP A 167 13.28 3.90 -13.37
C TRP A 167 12.67 4.68 -14.52
N ASN A 168 13.35 4.66 -15.66
CA ASN A 168 12.85 5.20 -16.90
C ASN A 168 12.59 4.00 -17.82
N GLY A 169 11.53 4.04 -18.62
CA GLY A 169 11.13 2.93 -19.50
C GLY A 169 12.10 2.61 -20.66
N GLU A 170 13.34 3.08 -20.59
CA GLU A 170 14.40 2.72 -21.51
C GLU A 170 15.23 1.57 -20.93
N GLY A 171 14.84 0.33 -21.25
CA GLY A 171 15.71 -0.86 -21.19
C GLY A 171 15.90 -1.52 -19.84
#